data_AF-A0A2V5WFY7-F1
#
_entry.id   AF-A0A2V5WFY7-F1
#
_cell.length_a   1.000
_cell.length_b   1.000
_cell.length_c   1.000
_cell.angle_alpha   90.00
_cell.angle_beta   90.00
_cell.angle_gamma   90.00
#
_symmetry.space_group_name_H-M   'P 1'
#
loop_
_entity.id
_entity.type
_entity.pdbx_description
1 polymer ?
#
loop_
_entity_poly.entity_id
_entity_poly.type
_entity_poly.pdbx_seq_one_letter_code
_entity_poly.pdbx_strand_id
1 'polypeptide(L)'
;MLKRVVELSLRFRGVVVALACVLVGYGIFVATHAKLDVFPEFVQPQVTVQAEAPGLAPEQVEQLVTRPIESALNGVGNLESIRSESIQGLSVTTAVFKEGTDIYVARQMLAEQLASA
;
A
#
# COMPACT_ATOMS: atom_id res chain seq x y z
N MET A 1 2.89 -9.14 -46.18
CA MET A 1 3.60 -8.33 -45.15
C MET A 1 4.68 -9.12 -44.44
N LEU A 2 4.38 -10.30 -43.87
CA LEU A 2 5.38 -11.16 -43.21
C LEU A 2 6.61 -11.48 -44.08
N LYS A 3 6.40 -11.81 -45.36
CA LYS A 3 7.49 -12.06 -46.33
C LYS A 3 8.46 -10.88 -46.44
N ARG A 4 7.96 -9.63 -46.44
CA ARG A 4 8.82 -8.44 -46.50
C ARG A 4 9.65 -8.26 -45.22
N VAL A 5 9.09 -8.56 -44.05
CA VAL A 5 9.83 -8.51 -42.77
C VAL A 5 10.95 -9.54 -42.77
N VAL A 6 10.67 -10.77 -43.20
CA VAL A 6 11.68 -11.85 -43.28
C VAL A 6 12.77 -11.52 -44.30
N GLU A 7 12.39 -10.99 -45.47
CA GLU A 7 13.35 -10.58 -46.50
C GLU A 7 14.24 -9.42 -46.04
N LEU A 8 13.68 -8.44 -45.33
CA LEU A 8 14.44 -7.33 -44.75
C LEU A 8 15.40 -7.82 -43.66
N SER A 9 14.95 -8.75 -42.81
CA SER A 9 15.78 -9.37 -41.77
C SER A 9 16.94 -10.21 -42.35
N LEU A 10 16.70 -10.92 -43.46
CA LEU A 10 17.74 -11.68 -44.17
C LEU A 10 18.74 -10.74 -44.87
N ARG A 11 18.25 -9.66 -45.48
CA ARG A 11 19.07 -8.66 -46.18
C ARG A 11 19.98 -7.89 -45.22
N PHE A 12 19.50 -7.55 -44.03
CA PHE A 12 20.24 -6.83 -43.00
C PHE A 12 20.63 -7.73 -41.81
N ARG A 13 21.06 -8.98 -42.09
CA ARG A 13 21.42 -9.97 -41.06
C ARG A 13 22.36 -9.44 -39.97
N GLY A 14 23.31 -8.57 -40.31
CA GLY A 14 24.23 -7.97 -39.33
C GLY A 14 23.54 -7.04 -38.33
N VAL A 15 22.59 -6.23 -38.81
CA VAL A 15 21.78 -5.34 -37.96
C VAL A 15 20.88 -6.16 -37.04
N VAL A 16 20.28 -7.24 -37.55
CA VAL A 16 19.44 -8.14 -36.75
C VAL A 16 20.25 -8.83 -35.65
N VAL A 17 21.46 -9.31 -35.95
CA VAL A 17 22.35 -9.92 -34.95
C VAL A 17 22.79 -8.89 -33.91
N ALA A 18 23.15 -7.68 -34.32
CA ALA A 18 23.52 -6.61 -33.38
C ALA A 18 22.37 -6.25 -32.44
N LEU A 19 21.14 -6.10 -32.97
CA LEU A 19 19.94 -5.87 -32.16
C LEU A 19 19.66 -7.03 -31.21
N ALA A 20 19.84 -8.27 -31.65
CA ALA A 20 19.69 -9.44 -30.79
C ALA A 20 20.70 -9.42 -29.64
N CYS A 21 21.98 -9.11 -29.91
CA CYS A 21 23.00 -8.98 -28.86
C CYS A 21 22.68 -7.87 -27.86
N VAL A 22 22.21 -6.71 -28.32
CA VAL A 22 21.79 -5.61 -27.44
C VAL A 22 20.60 -6.04 -26.58
N LEU A 23 19.61 -6.72 -27.16
CA LEU A 23 18.43 -7.20 -26.44
C LEU A 23 18.80 -8.25 -25.38
N VAL A 24 19.72 -9.17 -25.69
CA VAL A 24 20.26 -10.14 -24.74
C VAL A 24 21.01 -9.43 -23.62
N GLY A 25 21.90 -8.49 -23.93
CA GLY A 25 22.65 -7.73 -22.94
C GLY A 25 21.74 -6.91 -22.01
N TYR A 26 20.73 -6.26 -22.58
CA TYR A 26 19.72 -5.54 -21.81
C TYR A 26 18.88 -6.49 -20.94
N GLY A 27 18.50 -7.65 -21.47
CA GLY A 27 17.78 -8.68 -20.72
C GLY A 27 18.57 -9.18 -19.52
N ILE A 28 19.88 -9.43 -19.67
CA ILE A 28 20.76 -9.81 -18.56
C ILE A 28 20.84 -8.68 -17.53
N PHE A 29 21.00 -7.44 -17.98
CA PHE A 29 21.05 -6.28 -17.08
C PHE A 29 19.76 -6.13 -16.27
N VAL A 30 18.60 -6.24 -16.91
CA VAL A 30 17.31 -6.17 -16.21
C VAL A 30 17.13 -7.35 -15.26
N ALA A 31 17.50 -8.57 -15.67
CA ALA A 31 17.38 -9.76 -14.84
C ALA A 31 18.24 -9.69 -13.57
N THR A 32 19.44 -9.08 -13.64
CA THR A 32 20.31 -8.91 -12.46
C THR A 32 19.88 -7.76 -11.54
N HIS A 33 19.14 -6.78 -12.05
CA HIS A 33 18.65 -5.64 -11.26
C HIS A 33 17.19 -5.78 -10.83
N ALA A 34 16.48 -6.79 -11.34
CA ALA A 34 15.11 -7.08 -10.94
C ALA A 34 15.08 -7.34 -9.43
N LYS A 35 14.26 -6.56 -8.73
CA LYS A 35 14.04 -6.76 -7.30
C LYS A 35 13.38 -8.11 -7.12
N LEU A 36 14.10 -9.07 -6.55
CA LEU A 36 13.49 -10.30 -6.06
C LEU A 36 12.73 -9.93 -4.80
N ASP A 37 11.40 -10.07 -4.85
CA ASP A 37 10.59 -10.15 -3.65
C ASP A 37 10.06 -11.58 -3.54
N VAL A 38 10.25 -12.19 -2.37
CA VAL A 38 9.83 -13.57 -2.09
C VAL A 38 8.34 -13.60 -1.77
N PHE A 39 7.78 -12.49 -1.32
CA PHE A 39 6.38 -12.37 -0.97
C PHE A 39 5.76 -11.21 -1.75
N PRO A 40 4.73 -11.46 -2.57
CA PRO A 40 3.87 -10.38 -3.02
C PRO A 40 3.35 -9.60 -1.80
N GLU A 41 3.13 -8.29 -1.97
CA GLU A 41 2.53 -7.48 -0.93
C GLU A 41 1.06 -7.88 -0.74
N PHE A 42 0.78 -8.70 0.29
CA PHE A 42 -0.57 -9.13 0.67
C PHE A 42 -1.17 -8.27 1.79
N VAL A 43 -0.50 -7.17 2.15
CA VAL A 43 -0.88 -6.36 3.31
C VAL A 43 -1.98 -5.39 2.89
N GLN A 44 -3.12 -5.49 3.56
CA GLN A 44 -4.20 -4.51 3.38
C GLN A 44 -3.72 -3.14 3.87
N PRO A 45 -4.06 -2.04 3.16
CA PRO A 45 -3.73 -0.70 3.62
C PRO A 45 -4.34 -0.45 5.00
N GLN A 46 -3.51 -0.11 5.98
CA GLN A 46 -3.95 0.14 7.35
C GLN A 46 -3.33 1.42 7.90
N VAL A 47 -4.12 2.16 8.68
CA VAL A 47 -3.67 3.37 9.37
C VAL A 47 -4.00 3.23 10.85
N THR A 48 -3.00 3.46 11.70
CA THR A 48 -3.14 3.37 13.15
C THR A 48 -3.15 4.77 13.76
N VAL A 49 -4.15 5.02 14.60
CA VAL A 49 -4.32 6.20 15.43
C VAL A 49 -3.96 5.81 16.86
N GLN A 50 -3.06 6.57 17.48
CA GLN A 50 -2.67 6.38 18.86
C GLN A 50 -3.06 7.63 19.65
N ALA A 51 -3.81 7.43 20.74
CA ALA A 51 -4.23 8.50 21.62
C ALA A 51 -3.76 8.20 23.05
N GLU A 52 -2.88 9.08 23.55
CA GLU A 52 -2.37 9.00 24.91
C GLU A 52 -3.36 9.60 25.90
N ALA A 53 -3.65 8.88 26.98
CA ALA A 53 -4.59 9.29 28.01
C ALA A 53 -4.06 8.95 29.41
N PRO A 54 -2.91 9.53 29.81
CA PRO A 54 -2.20 9.15 31.02
C PRO A 54 -3.09 9.31 32.26
N GLY A 55 -3.04 8.32 33.15
CA GLY A 55 -3.80 8.31 34.40
C GLY A 55 -5.20 7.72 34.31
N LEU A 56 -5.70 7.38 33.11
CA LEU A 56 -6.95 6.65 32.95
C LEU A 56 -6.73 5.13 33.07
N ALA A 57 -7.66 4.45 33.76
CA ALA A 57 -7.76 3.00 33.75
C ALA A 57 -8.19 2.50 32.35
N PRO A 58 -7.86 1.25 31.96
CA PRO A 58 -8.22 0.71 30.64
C PRO A 58 -9.71 0.87 30.28
N GLU A 59 -10.62 0.68 31.24
CA GLU A 59 -12.07 0.82 31.04
C GLU A 59 -12.47 2.28 30.76
N GLN A 60 -11.79 3.22 31.43
CA GLN A 60 -12.00 4.65 31.20
C GLN A 60 -11.42 5.09 29.86
N VAL A 61 -10.27 4.52 29.45
CA VAL A 61 -9.70 4.76 28.11
C VAL A 61 -10.66 4.26 27.04
N GLU A 62 -11.25 3.07 27.20
CA GLU A 62 -12.23 2.56 26.24
C GLU A 62 -13.42 3.53 26.11
N GLN A 63 -14.04 3.90 27.22
CA GLN A 63 -15.26 4.71 27.22
C GLN A 63 -15.03 6.16 26.78
N LEU A 64 -13.95 6.78 27.23
CA LEU A 64 -13.73 8.23 27.06
C LEU A 64 -12.88 8.57 25.84
N VAL A 65 -12.11 7.62 25.31
CA VAL A 65 -11.14 7.87 24.22
C VAL A 65 -11.43 6.96 23.04
N THR A 66 -11.37 5.64 23.24
CA THR A 66 -11.47 4.67 22.15
C THR A 66 -12.85 4.72 21.46
N ARG A 67 -13.95 4.70 22.23
CA ARG A 67 -15.32 4.71 21.69
C ARG A 67 -15.63 5.98 20.88
N PRO A 68 -15.31 7.20 21.35
CA PRO A 68 -15.44 8.40 20.53
C PRO A 68 -14.62 8.35 19.24
N ILE A 69 -13.37 7.86 19.30
CA ILE A 69 -12.52 7.72 18.12
C ILE A 69 -13.17 6.74 17.12
N GLU A 70 -13.56 5.54 17.56
CA GLU A 70 -14.25 4.57 16.70
C GLU A 70 -15.51 5.15 16.06
N SER A 71 -16.31 5.89 16.83
CA SER A 71 -17.53 6.49 16.32
C SER A 71 -17.24 7.59 15.29
N ALA A 72 -16.17 8.37 15.48
CA ALA A 72 -15.74 9.37 14.51
C ALA A 72 -15.30 8.69 13.21
N LEU A 73 -14.54 7.59 13.31
CA LEU A 73 -13.97 6.88 12.15
C LEU A 73 -15.00 6.06 11.34
N ASN A 74 -16.14 5.70 11.92
CA ASN A 74 -17.20 4.90 11.25
C ASN A 74 -17.82 5.56 9.99
N GLY A 75 -17.50 6.83 9.70
CA GLY A 75 -17.96 7.54 8.50
C GLY A 75 -16.94 7.60 7.36
N VAL A 76 -15.73 7.09 7.54
CA VAL A 76 -14.65 7.23 6.56
C VAL A 76 -14.84 6.26 5.39
N GLY A 77 -14.76 6.79 4.17
CA GLY A 77 -14.90 6.01 2.94
C GLY A 77 -13.81 4.94 2.79
N ASN A 78 -14.17 3.81 2.17
CA ASN A 78 -13.28 2.67 1.90
C ASN A 78 -12.74 1.93 3.13
N LEU A 79 -13.27 2.23 4.31
CA LEU A 79 -13.00 1.47 5.53
C LEU A 79 -13.64 0.08 5.44
N GLU A 80 -12.87 -0.96 5.75
CA GLU A 80 -13.31 -2.36 5.77
C GLU A 80 -13.51 -2.87 7.20
N SER A 81 -12.58 -2.56 8.10
CA SER A 81 -12.74 -2.88 9.52
C SER A 81 -11.98 -1.90 10.42
N ILE A 82 -12.45 -1.75 11.66
CA ILE A 82 -11.73 -1.05 12.72
C ILE A 82 -11.41 -2.06 13.82
N ARG A 83 -10.18 -2.00 14.32
CA ARG A 83 -9.73 -2.76 15.49
C ARG A 83 -9.14 -1.81 16.49
N SER A 84 -9.60 -1.86 17.73
CA SER A 84 -9.05 -1.01 18.79
C SER A 84 -8.59 -1.84 19.98
N GLU A 85 -7.49 -1.42 20.58
CA GLU A 85 -7.01 -1.88 21.88
C GLU A 85 -6.96 -0.69 22.83
N SER A 86 -7.50 -0.89 24.04
CA SER A 86 -7.45 0.09 25.12
C SER A 86 -6.61 -0.50 26.24
N ILE A 87 -5.47 0.11 26.52
CA ILE A 87 -4.60 -0.24 27.64
C ILE A 87 -4.50 0.96 28.60
N GLN A 88 -3.90 0.76 29.76
CA GLN A 88 -3.74 1.82 30.74
C GLN A 88 -2.95 2.98 30.12
N GLY A 89 -3.56 4.17 30.09
CA GLY A 89 -2.91 5.37 29.56
C GLY A 89 -2.81 5.47 28.04
N LEU A 90 -3.30 4.51 27.25
CA LEU A 90 -3.15 4.52 25.78
C LEU A 90 -4.30 3.81 25.07
N SER A 91 -4.81 4.45 24.03
CA SER A 91 -5.74 3.87 23.06
C SER A 91 -5.04 3.71 21.72
N VAL A 92 -5.15 2.52 21.12
CA VAL A 92 -4.60 2.20 19.80
C VAL A 92 -5.75 1.73 18.91
N THR A 93 -6.14 2.55 17.94
CA THR A 93 -7.19 2.24 16.97
C THR A 93 -6.58 2.08 15.58
N THR A 94 -6.73 0.89 15.00
CA THR A 94 -6.25 0.56 13.66
C THR A 94 -7.44 0.45 12.70
N ALA A 95 -7.44 1.31 11.69
CA ALA A 95 -8.40 1.31 10.59
C ALA A 95 -7.81 0.56 9.40
N VAL A 96 -8.48 -0.49 8.96
CA VAL A 96 -8.12 -1.30 7.80
C VAL A 96 -9.00 -0.91 6.63
N PHE A 97 -8.38 -0.59 5.50
CA PHE A 97 -9.04 -0.15 4.28
C PHE A 97 -9.05 -1.25 3.22
N LYS A 98 -9.99 -1.13 2.29
CA LYS A 98 -10.09 -2.02 1.13
C LYS A 98 -8.80 -1.99 0.30
N GLU A 99 -8.49 -3.13 -0.30
CA GLU A 99 -7.36 -3.27 -1.22
C GLU A 99 -7.39 -2.22 -2.36
N GLY A 100 -6.22 -1.68 -2.69
CA GLY A 100 -6.07 -0.65 -3.72
C GLY A 100 -6.34 0.79 -3.24
N THR A 101 -6.68 0.99 -1.96
CA THR A 101 -6.79 2.33 -1.37
C THR A 101 -5.41 2.95 -1.19
N ASP A 102 -5.22 4.19 -1.65
CA ASP A 102 -4.00 4.95 -1.40
C ASP A 102 -3.88 5.28 0.10
N ILE A 103 -2.81 4.82 0.73
CA ILE A 103 -2.54 4.99 2.16
C ILE A 103 -2.48 6.48 2.54
N TYR A 104 -1.97 7.35 1.68
CA TYR A 104 -1.86 8.78 1.97
C TYR A 104 -3.22 9.46 1.98
N VAL A 105 -4.09 9.08 1.04
CA VAL A 105 -5.47 9.58 0.98
C VAL A 105 -6.27 9.06 2.18
N ALA A 106 -6.14 7.77 2.51
CA ALA A 106 -6.76 7.18 3.68
C ALA A 106 -6.35 7.88 4.97
N ARG A 107 -5.05 8.19 5.13
CA ARG A 107 -4.53 8.93 6.28
C ARG A 107 -5.10 10.34 6.35
N GLN A 108 -5.24 11.02 5.22
CA GLN A 108 -5.80 12.37 5.17
C GLN A 108 -7.28 12.37 5.54
N MET A 109 -8.08 11.44 5.00
CA MET A 109 -9.50 11.31 5.34
C MET A 109 -9.70 11.04 6.84
N LEU A 110 -8.89 10.15 7.42
CA LEU A 110 -8.92 9.91 8.86
C LEU A 110 -8.55 11.16 9.67
N ALA A 111 -7.53 11.90 9.26
CA ALA A 111 -7.12 13.13 9.93
C ALA A 111 -8.21 14.21 9.86
N GLU A 112 -8.88 14.37 8.72
CA GLU A 112 -10.00 15.30 8.56
C GLU A 112 -11.18 14.90 9.46
N GLN A 113 -11.49 13.60 9.51
CA GLN A 113 -12.56 13.08 10.35
C GLN A 113 -12.28 13.29 11.85
N LEU A 114 -11.06 13.01 12.31
CA LEU A 114 -10.65 13.24 13.70
C LEU A 114 -10.60 14.72 14.07
N ALA A 115 -10.28 15.61 13.13
CA ALA A 115 -10.29 17.05 13.37
C ALA A 115 -11.72 17.63 13.47
N SER A 116 -12.72 16.90 12.94
CA SER A 116 -14.13 17.30 12.95
C SER A 116 -14.94 16.75 14.14
N ALA A 117 -14.36 15.80 14.89
CA ALA A 117 -14.94 15.14 16.05
C ALA A 117 -14.62 15.88 17.36
#